data_AF-A0A6M4M7G1-F1
#
_entry.id   AF-A0A6M4M7G1-F1
#
_cell.length_a   1.000
_cell.length_b   1.000
_cell.length_c   1.000
_cell.angle_alpha   90.00
_cell.angle_beta   90.00
_cell.angle_gamma   90.00
#
_symmetry.space_group_name_H-M   'P 1'
#
loop_
_entity.id
_entity.type
_entity.pdbx_description
1 polymer ?
#
loop_
_entity_poly.entity_id
_entity_poly.type
_entity_poly.pdbx_seq_one_letter_code
_entity_poly.pdbx_strand_id
1 'polypeptide(L)'
;MVCLEPAGGGGDRASLTSAGNYVENCRIHDYNRIEKSYRPGIWMDGVGNRISKCDIYDAPSMAILFHGNNHVIELCDITNVCSEVDDQGAVYYGRDPSEQGNVIRYCYFHELSPRHRVTATYHDDGACGAEVYGNIYHKAGSLPVLIGGGHNNHYRHNIFIDSPVAIHIDARMQGWGKFMIEKGAIIDQRLQTVNYKNPPYSTAYPLLAAYWDNDTSYPKGNVIEGNLFYKIGNVVRGQSEWLELYNNWATGSDPGFVDAADPLKGFKDDALIYQRINGFPRLPFEKIGCDLSK
;
A
#
# COMPACT_ATOMS: atom_id res chain seq x y z
N MET A 1 0.55 -3.28 -20.04
CA MET A 1 0.80 -2.05 -19.27
C MET A 1 -0.19 -1.00 -19.74
N VAL A 2 -1.12 -0.63 -18.88
CA VAL A 2 -1.96 0.57 -19.03
C VAL A 2 -1.18 1.72 -18.40
N CYS A 3 -0.78 2.69 -19.21
CA CYS A 3 -0.11 3.89 -18.71
C CYS A 3 -1.16 5.00 -18.56
N LEU A 4 -1.30 5.54 -17.36
CA LEU A 4 -1.98 6.82 -17.15
C LEU A 4 -0.94 7.95 -17.31
N GLU A 5 -0.40 8.09 -18.52
CA GLU A 5 0.48 9.18 -18.94
C GLU A 5 0.00 9.75 -20.28
N PRO A 6 -0.07 11.08 -20.43
CA PRO A 6 0.57 11.75 -21.54
C PRO A 6 1.96 12.20 -21.08
N ALA A 7 2.95 12.22 -21.97
CA ALA A 7 4.32 12.69 -21.73
C ALA A 7 4.38 13.85 -20.70
N GLY A 8 4.70 13.55 -19.43
CA GLY A 8 4.70 14.54 -18.32
C GLY A 8 3.98 14.15 -17.03
N GLY A 9 3.38 12.95 -16.92
CA GLY A 9 2.62 12.54 -15.73
C GLY A 9 1.23 13.18 -15.67
N GLY A 10 0.27 12.53 -15.01
CA GLY A 10 -1.10 13.05 -14.92
C GLY A 10 -1.22 14.18 -13.89
N GLY A 11 -1.27 15.44 -14.32
CA GLY A 11 -1.53 16.60 -13.46
C GLY A 11 -0.27 17.42 -13.20
N ASP A 12 -0.25 18.23 -12.14
CA ASP A 12 0.94 19.01 -11.77
C ASP A 12 1.24 18.87 -10.27
N ARG A 13 2.35 18.21 -9.96
CA ARG A 13 2.81 18.03 -8.58
C ARG A 13 3.14 19.35 -7.91
N ALA A 14 3.79 20.31 -8.59
CA ALA A 14 4.23 21.57 -7.97
C ALA A 14 3.06 22.39 -7.41
N SER A 15 1.90 22.35 -8.08
CA SER A 15 0.66 22.99 -7.63
C SER A 15 -0.33 22.05 -6.95
N LEU A 16 -0.03 20.75 -6.84
CA LEU A 16 -0.97 19.68 -6.45
C LEU A 16 -2.26 19.69 -7.29
N THR A 17 -2.19 20.12 -8.55
CA THR A 17 -3.34 20.12 -9.46
C THR A 17 -3.61 18.71 -9.95
N SER A 18 -4.78 18.18 -9.60
CA SER A 18 -5.24 16.85 -10.00
C SER A 18 -5.45 16.74 -11.51
N ALA A 19 -5.06 15.61 -12.11
CA ALA A 19 -5.46 15.25 -13.47
C ALA A 19 -6.82 14.56 -13.55
N GLY A 20 -7.20 13.80 -12.52
CA GLY A 20 -8.44 13.02 -12.54
C GLY A 20 -8.46 11.90 -13.58
N ASN A 21 -7.30 11.38 -14.02
CA ASN A 21 -7.28 10.19 -14.88
C ASN A 21 -7.76 8.96 -14.10
N TYR A 22 -8.34 7.99 -14.80
CA TYR A 22 -8.80 6.77 -14.16
C TYR A 22 -8.59 5.51 -15.01
N VAL A 23 -8.36 4.39 -14.34
CA VAL A 23 -8.59 3.03 -14.85
C VAL A 23 -9.69 2.42 -13.98
N GLU A 24 -10.80 2.04 -14.59
CA GLU A 24 -11.95 1.55 -13.84
C GLU A 24 -12.55 0.32 -14.52
N ASN A 25 -12.97 -0.66 -13.71
CA ASN A 25 -13.75 -1.81 -14.15
C ASN A 25 -13.08 -2.63 -15.27
N CYS A 26 -11.81 -2.97 -15.09
CA CYS A 26 -10.98 -3.66 -16.10
C CYS A 26 -10.48 -5.02 -15.61
N ARG A 27 -10.14 -5.91 -16.55
CA ARG A 27 -9.32 -7.11 -16.32
C ARG A 27 -7.96 -6.94 -16.98
N ILE A 28 -6.90 -7.13 -16.21
CA ILE A 28 -5.52 -6.96 -16.66
C ILE A 28 -4.73 -8.18 -16.23
N HIS A 29 -4.36 -9.04 -17.19
CA HIS A 29 -3.69 -10.30 -16.88
C HIS A 29 -2.73 -10.75 -17.98
N ASP A 30 -1.91 -11.76 -17.68
CA ASP A 30 -0.93 -12.36 -18.60
C ASP A 30 0.02 -11.32 -19.25
N TYR A 31 0.31 -10.24 -18.53
CA TYR A 31 1.26 -9.22 -18.97
C TYR A 31 2.71 -9.65 -18.65
N ASN A 32 3.68 -8.88 -19.13
CA ASN A 32 5.12 -9.17 -18.95
C ASN A 32 5.54 -10.54 -19.50
N ARG A 33 5.21 -10.81 -20.77
CA ARG A 33 5.60 -12.07 -21.42
C ARG A 33 7.07 -12.10 -21.86
N ILE A 34 7.69 -10.93 -22.04
CA ILE A 34 9.09 -10.78 -22.48
C ILE A 34 9.91 -10.17 -21.35
N GLU A 35 9.60 -8.93 -20.96
CA GLU A 35 10.26 -8.27 -19.85
C GLU A 35 9.51 -8.56 -18.54
N LYS A 36 10.17 -9.34 -17.67
CA LYS A 36 9.56 -9.95 -16.48
C LYS A 36 9.54 -9.06 -15.25
N SER A 37 10.28 -7.95 -15.26
CA SER A 37 10.46 -7.07 -14.09
C SER A 37 10.17 -5.62 -14.43
N TYR A 38 9.73 -4.83 -13.44
CA TYR A 38 9.47 -3.37 -13.55
C TYR A 38 8.55 -2.94 -14.70
N ARG A 39 7.62 -3.81 -15.08
CA ARG A 39 6.54 -3.51 -16.01
C ARG A 39 5.22 -3.80 -15.32
N PRO A 40 4.60 -2.81 -14.65
CA PRO A 40 3.36 -3.05 -13.94
C PRO A 40 2.20 -3.29 -14.91
N GLY A 41 1.12 -3.89 -14.40
CA GLY A 41 -0.16 -3.92 -15.11
C GLY A 41 -0.65 -2.50 -15.40
N ILE A 42 -0.58 -1.63 -14.39
CA ILE A 42 -0.90 -0.19 -14.47
C ILE A 42 0.26 0.63 -13.92
N TRP A 43 0.72 1.62 -14.69
CA TRP A 43 1.62 2.67 -14.19
C TRP A 43 0.81 3.97 -14.03
N MET A 44 0.83 4.53 -12.82
CA MET A 44 0.16 5.78 -12.46
C MET A 44 1.17 6.84 -12.00
N ASP A 45 1.12 8.06 -12.55
CA ASP A 45 2.01 9.16 -12.11
C ASP A 45 1.25 10.50 -12.06
N GLY A 46 1.71 11.44 -11.23
CA GLY A 46 1.24 12.81 -11.14
C GLY A 46 0.39 13.09 -9.90
N VAL A 47 -0.85 13.57 -10.05
CA VAL A 47 -1.71 13.95 -8.93
C VAL A 47 -3.16 13.53 -9.18
N GLY A 48 -3.79 12.89 -8.19
CA GLY A 48 -5.25 12.73 -8.13
C GLY A 48 -5.87 11.75 -9.13
N ASN A 49 -5.08 10.82 -9.66
CA ASN A 49 -5.58 9.71 -10.50
C ASN A 49 -6.23 8.58 -9.66
N ARG A 50 -7.10 7.78 -10.28
CA ARG A 50 -7.83 6.67 -9.64
C ARG A 50 -7.65 5.33 -10.37
N ILE A 51 -7.47 4.25 -9.61
CA ILE A 51 -7.62 2.88 -10.09
C ILE A 51 -8.74 2.24 -9.26
N SER A 52 -9.83 1.82 -9.90
CA SER A 52 -11.01 1.29 -9.20
C SER A 52 -11.58 0.03 -9.84
N LYS A 53 -12.06 -0.92 -9.02
CA LYS A 53 -12.81 -2.10 -9.50
C LYS A 53 -12.09 -2.93 -10.58
N CYS A 54 -10.78 -3.12 -10.46
CA CYS A 54 -10.01 -3.89 -11.44
C CYS A 54 -9.67 -5.27 -10.91
N ASP A 55 -9.73 -6.28 -11.78
CA ASP A 55 -9.11 -7.59 -11.53
C ASP A 55 -7.73 -7.58 -12.19
N ILE A 56 -6.66 -7.71 -11.40
CA ILE A 56 -5.28 -7.72 -11.91
C ILE A 56 -4.60 -9.01 -11.46
N TYR A 57 -4.25 -9.88 -12.41
CA TYR A 57 -3.82 -11.23 -12.04
C TYR A 57 -2.84 -11.89 -13.01
N ASP A 58 -2.23 -12.98 -12.55
CA ASP A 58 -1.35 -13.87 -13.32
C ASP A 58 -0.24 -13.12 -14.07
N ALA A 59 0.65 -12.50 -13.29
CA ALA A 59 1.76 -11.74 -13.84
C ALA A 59 3.07 -11.92 -13.07
N PRO A 60 4.22 -11.91 -13.77
CA PRO A 60 5.53 -12.05 -13.14
C PRO A 60 5.96 -10.83 -12.32
N SER A 61 5.37 -9.65 -12.57
CA SER A 61 5.69 -8.41 -11.85
C SER A 61 4.46 -7.77 -11.20
N MET A 62 4.65 -6.56 -10.68
CA MET A 62 3.71 -5.75 -9.91
C MET A 62 2.37 -5.56 -10.64
N ALA A 63 1.28 -5.42 -9.89
CA ALA A 63 0.00 -4.99 -10.45
C ALA A 63 0.03 -3.49 -10.77
N ILE A 64 0.44 -2.68 -9.81
CA ILE A 64 0.41 -1.23 -9.86
C ILE A 64 1.75 -0.69 -9.36
N LEU A 65 2.41 0.10 -10.21
CA LEU A 65 3.50 0.98 -9.80
C LEU A 65 2.98 2.41 -9.88
N PHE A 66 3.22 3.22 -8.84
CA PHE A 66 2.86 4.62 -8.92
C PHE A 66 3.92 5.57 -8.38
N HIS A 67 3.84 6.80 -8.88
CA HIS A 67 4.53 7.98 -8.38
C HIS A 67 3.50 9.11 -8.22
N GLY A 68 3.79 10.10 -7.38
CA GLY A 68 2.91 11.26 -7.21
C GLY A 68 1.97 11.25 -6.00
N ASN A 69 0.94 12.10 -6.05
CA ASN A 69 0.18 12.58 -4.89
C ASN A 69 -1.32 12.32 -5.02
N ASN A 70 -2.00 12.15 -3.88
CA ASN A 70 -3.47 12.09 -3.80
C ASN A 70 -4.14 11.03 -4.70
N HIS A 71 -3.43 9.95 -5.04
CA HIS A 71 -4.00 8.86 -5.80
C HIS A 71 -4.95 8.01 -4.96
N VAL A 72 -5.91 7.38 -5.64
CA VAL A 72 -6.82 6.42 -5.00
C VAL A 72 -6.75 5.09 -5.74
N ILE A 73 -6.40 4.03 -5.02
CA ILE A 73 -6.48 2.64 -5.48
C ILE A 73 -7.55 1.97 -4.63
N GLU A 74 -8.66 1.56 -5.23
CA GLU A 74 -9.78 1.00 -4.47
C GLU A 74 -10.54 -0.15 -5.14
N LEU A 75 -11.15 -1.01 -4.32
CA LEU A 75 -12.07 -2.06 -4.78
C LEU A 75 -11.44 -3.01 -5.82
N CYS A 76 -10.12 -3.14 -5.86
CA CYS A 76 -9.44 -4.02 -6.81
C CYS A 76 -9.25 -5.43 -6.23
N ASP A 77 -9.38 -6.44 -7.08
CA ASP A 77 -8.98 -7.82 -6.82
C ASP A 77 -7.61 -8.05 -7.47
N ILE A 78 -6.59 -8.33 -6.67
CA ILE A 78 -5.22 -8.51 -7.13
C ILE A 78 -4.71 -9.88 -6.69
N THR A 79 -4.46 -10.75 -7.67
CA THR A 79 -4.20 -12.17 -7.44
C THR A 79 -2.97 -12.67 -8.18
N ASN A 80 -2.10 -13.41 -7.50
CA ASN A 80 -0.97 -14.11 -8.16
C ASN A 80 -0.10 -13.21 -9.07
N VAL A 81 0.20 -11.99 -8.60
CA VAL A 81 1.18 -11.09 -9.22
C VAL A 81 2.54 -11.21 -8.52
N CYS A 82 3.60 -10.60 -9.08
CA CYS A 82 4.96 -10.71 -8.57
C CYS A 82 5.50 -12.15 -8.50
N SER A 83 5.12 -13.02 -9.46
CA SER A 83 5.39 -14.46 -9.36
C SER A 83 6.82 -14.88 -9.70
N GLU A 84 7.62 -14.04 -10.37
CA GLU A 84 8.96 -14.42 -10.87
C GLU A 84 10.12 -13.60 -10.30
N VAL A 85 9.86 -12.45 -9.67
CA VAL A 85 10.90 -11.47 -9.30
C VAL A 85 10.93 -11.24 -7.80
N ASP A 86 12.15 -11.19 -7.25
CA ASP A 86 12.39 -10.87 -5.84
C ASP A 86 12.24 -9.36 -5.58
N ASP A 87 11.87 -9.00 -4.35
CA ASP A 87 11.74 -7.61 -3.90
C ASP A 87 10.70 -6.78 -4.68
N GLN A 88 9.45 -7.26 -4.70
CA GLN A 88 8.35 -6.58 -5.40
C GLN A 88 7.07 -6.49 -4.58
N GLY A 89 6.31 -5.43 -4.84
CA GLY A 89 4.98 -5.21 -4.28
C GLY A 89 3.90 -5.28 -5.35
N ALA A 90 2.74 -5.84 -5.02
CA ALA A 90 1.58 -5.78 -5.90
C ALA A 90 1.18 -4.32 -6.18
N VAL A 91 1.18 -3.49 -5.13
CA VAL A 91 1.13 -2.04 -5.19
C VAL A 91 2.45 -1.50 -4.64
N TYR A 92 3.20 -0.81 -5.48
CA TYR A 92 4.56 -0.35 -5.17
C TYR A 92 4.69 1.15 -5.51
N TYR A 93 5.27 1.91 -4.59
CA TYR A 93 5.89 3.22 -4.80
C TYR A 93 7.06 3.41 -3.82
N GLY A 94 7.87 4.47 -4.00
CA GLY A 94 8.91 4.76 -3.01
C GLY A 94 9.98 5.76 -3.40
N ARG A 95 10.92 5.95 -2.47
CA ARG A 95 12.09 6.85 -2.60
C ARG A 95 11.74 8.34 -2.73
N ASP A 96 10.49 8.74 -2.57
CA ASP A 96 10.05 10.14 -2.60
C ASP A 96 9.07 10.41 -1.45
N PRO A 97 9.53 10.95 -0.31
CA PRO A 97 8.66 11.28 0.81
C PRO A 97 7.59 12.33 0.49
N SER A 98 7.72 13.08 -0.61
CA SER A 98 6.73 14.07 -1.01
C SER A 98 5.50 13.48 -1.72
N GLU A 99 5.51 12.19 -2.05
CA GLU A 99 4.39 11.43 -2.65
C GLU A 99 3.32 11.06 -1.60
N GLN A 100 2.66 12.10 -1.07
CA GLN A 100 1.74 12.05 0.08
C GLN A 100 0.26 12.02 -0.34
N GLY A 101 -0.60 11.62 0.60
CA GLY A 101 -2.06 11.66 0.45
C GLY A 101 -2.64 10.52 -0.39
N ASN A 102 -1.82 9.53 -0.74
CA ASN A 102 -2.24 8.37 -1.51
C ASN A 102 -3.06 7.41 -0.64
N VAL A 103 -4.15 6.90 -1.20
CA VAL A 103 -5.11 6.02 -0.51
C VAL A 103 -5.16 4.66 -1.20
N ILE A 104 -5.00 3.59 -0.42
CA ILE A 104 -5.18 2.21 -0.87
C ILE A 104 -6.28 1.59 0.01
N ARG A 105 -7.47 1.34 -0.55
CA ARG A 105 -8.62 0.92 0.26
C ARG A 105 -9.51 -0.15 -0.36
N TYR A 106 -10.07 -1.00 0.48
CA TYR A 106 -11.08 -1.97 0.05
C TYR A 106 -10.60 -2.89 -1.10
N CYS A 107 -9.30 -3.11 -1.24
CA CYS A 107 -8.75 -4.05 -2.21
C CYS A 107 -8.60 -5.45 -1.58
N TYR A 108 -8.65 -6.48 -2.41
CA TYR A 108 -8.37 -7.86 -2.02
C TYR A 108 -7.08 -8.32 -2.68
N PHE A 109 -6.04 -8.53 -1.87
CA PHE A 109 -4.76 -9.09 -2.29
C PHE A 109 -4.71 -10.54 -1.87
N HIS A 110 -4.66 -11.47 -2.83
CA HIS A 110 -4.65 -12.89 -2.47
C HIS A 110 -3.83 -13.82 -3.34
N GLU A 111 -3.38 -14.92 -2.72
CA GLU A 111 -2.56 -15.95 -3.36
C GLU A 111 -1.28 -15.38 -4.03
N LEU A 112 -0.64 -14.42 -3.37
CA LEU A 112 0.66 -13.91 -3.78
C LEU A 112 1.74 -14.87 -3.25
N SER A 113 2.62 -15.34 -4.13
CA SER A 113 3.59 -16.38 -3.79
C SER A 113 4.56 -15.95 -2.69
N PRO A 114 4.76 -16.75 -1.62
CA PRO A 114 5.76 -16.47 -0.59
C PRO A 114 7.17 -16.94 -0.96
N ARG A 115 7.39 -17.46 -2.18
CA ARG A 115 8.69 -17.99 -2.64
C ARG A 115 9.78 -16.92 -2.65
N HIS A 116 9.41 -15.70 -3.00
CA HIS A 116 10.27 -14.53 -3.08
C HIS A 116 9.85 -13.51 -2.01
N ARG A 117 10.63 -12.44 -1.84
CA ARG A 117 10.23 -11.24 -1.08
C ARG A 117 9.15 -10.49 -1.86
N VAL A 118 7.91 -10.97 -1.70
CA VAL A 118 6.71 -10.40 -2.30
C VAL A 118 5.86 -9.77 -1.21
N THR A 119 5.40 -8.56 -1.52
CA THR A 119 4.50 -7.78 -0.69
C THR A 119 3.23 -7.47 -1.47
N ALA A 120 2.14 -7.17 -0.76
CA ALA A 120 0.94 -6.62 -1.37
C ALA A 120 1.04 -5.10 -1.45
N THR A 121 1.37 -4.43 -0.34
CA THR A 121 1.62 -2.98 -0.31
C THR A 121 3.06 -2.68 0.10
N TYR A 122 3.83 -2.09 -0.81
CA TYR A 122 5.24 -1.75 -0.62
C TYR A 122 5.44 -0.23 -0.55
N HIS A 123 5.78 0.25 0.65
CA HIS A 123 6.26 1.60 0.91
C HIS A 123 7.78 1.60 0.89
N ASP A 124 8.36 1.65 -0.30
CA ASP A 124 9.80 1.43 -0.46
C ASP A 124 10.63 2.68 -0.16
N ASP A 125 11.85 2.47 0.33
CA ASP A 125 12.87 3.51 0.46
C ASP A 125 12.38 4.86 1.01
N GLY A 126 11.77 4.84 2.19
CA GLY A 126 11.36 6.06 2.89
C GLY A 126 10.05 6.65 2.38
N ALA A 127 9.24 5.88 1.64
CA ALA A 127 7.90 6.30 1.26
C ALA A 127 7.04 6.61 2.50
N CYS A 128 6.28 7.70 2.45
CA CYS A 128 5.56 8.23 3.60
C CYS A 128 4.10 8.50 3.29
N GLY A 129 3.28 8.64 4.33
CA GLY A 129 2.00 9.35 4.24
C GLY A 129 0.87 8.66 3.50
N ALA A 130 0.94 7.33 3.34
CA ALA A 130 -0.16 6.59 2.74
C ALA A 130 -1.24 6.23 3.77
N GLU A 131 -2.49 6.32 3.33
CA GLU A 131 -3.66 5.82 4.05
C GLU A 131 -4.07 4.45 3.48
N VAL A 132 -3.98 3.40 4.28
CA VAL A 132 -4.23 2.02 3.85
C VAL A 132 -5.32 1.39 4.71
N TYR A 133 -6.52 1.19 4.16
CA TYR A 133 -7.65 0.74 5.00
C TYR A 133 -8.69 -0.15 4.36
N GLY A 134 -9.28 -1.01 5.18
CA GLY A 134 -10.35 -1.90 4.74
C GLY A 134 -9.93 -2.90 3.68
N ASN A 135 -8.62 -3.08 3.44
CA ASN A 135 -8.11 -4.07 2.50
C ASN A 135 -8.08 -5.46 3.14
N ILE A 136 -8.11 -6.48 2.30
CA ILE A 136 -8.02 -7.88 2.68
C ILE A 136 -6.72 -8.43 2.11
N TYR A 137 -5.87 -8.98 2.97
CA TYR A 137 -4.59 -9.60 2.64
C TYR A 137 -4.68 -11.08 2.97
N HIS A 138 -4.88 -11.95 1.98
CA HIS A 138 -5.08 -13.39 2.19
C HIS A 138 -4.01 -14.20 1.49
N LYS A 139 -3.06 -14.76 2.25
CA LYS A 139 -1.81 -15.34 1.71
C LYS A 139 -1.12 -14.36 0.75
N ALA A 140 -0.94 -13.13 1.20
CA ALA A 140 -0.56 -12.01 0.35
C ALA A 140 0.96 -11.84 0.28
N GLY A 141 1.69 -12.92 -0.01
CA GLY A 141 3.14 -12.92 -0.16
C GLY A 141 3.87 -13.32 1.11
N SER A 142 5.20 -13.22 1.09
CA SER A 142 6.03 -13.53 2.25
C SER A 142 6.03 -12.40 3.29
N LEU A 143 5.72 -11.17 2.86
CA LEU A 143 5.67 -9.95 3.67
C LEU A 143 4.52 -9.04 3.16
N PRO A 144 3.24 -9.30 3.49
CA PRO A 144 2.09 -8.57 2.93
C PRO A 144 2.23 -7.05 2.93
N VAL A 145 2.74 -6.49 4.02
CA VAL A 145 3.07 -5.07 4.12
C VAL A 145 4.57 -4.92 4.33
N LEU A 146 5.19 -4.00 3.61
CA LEU A 146 6.57 -3.59 3.84
C LEU A 146 6.68 -2.07 3.92
N ILE A 147 7.10 -1.58 5.10
CA ILE A 147 7.43 -0.18 5.36
C ILE A 147 8.96 -0.06 5.47
N GLY A 148 9.59 0.39 4.38
CA GLY A 148 11.03 0.48 4.27
C GLY A 148 11.59 1.81 4.72
N GLY A 149 11.74 2.05 6.02
CA GLY A 149 12.31 3.30 6.54
C GLY A 149 11.40 4.54 6.48
N GLY A 150 10.15 4.38 6.04
CA GLY A 150 9.19 5.47 5.87
C GLY A 150 8.52 5.97 7.15
N HIS A 151 7.73 7.04 7.02
CA HIS A 151 7.03 7.69 8.13
C HIS A 151 5.55 7.91 7.82
N ASN A 152 4.75 8.05 8.88
CA ASN A 152 3.37 8.53 8.79
C ASN A 152 2.46 7.70 7.86
N ASN A 153 2.73 6.41 7.69
CA ASN A 153 1.81 5.51 6.99
C ASN A 153 0.76 5.00 7.99
N HIS A 154 -0.53 5.07 7.64
CA HIS A 154 -1.62 4.65 8.54
C HIS A 154 -2.35 3.45 7.96
N TYR A 155 -2.28 2.34 8.68
CA TYR A 155 -3.00 1.11 8.39
C TYR A 155 -4.19 0.97 9.33
N ARG A 156 -5.42 1.00 8.80
CA ARG A 156 -6.63 0.86 9.61
C ARG A 156 -7.69 -0.09 9.08
N HIS A 157 -8.28 -0.89 9.96
CA HIS A 157 -9.39 -1.79 9.62
C HIS A 157 -9.11 -2.75 8.47
N ASN A 158 -7.85 -3.10 8.23
CA ASN A 158 -7.48 -4.14 7.26
C ASN A 158 -7.62 -5.53 7.90
N ILE A 159 -7.77 -6.53 7.04
CA ILE A 159 -7.94 -7.94 7.43
C ILE A 159 -6.76 -8.72 6.85
N PHE A 160 -5.94 -9.31 7.70
CA PHE A 160 -4.82 -10.17 7.31
C PHE A 160 -5.16 -11.62 7.63
N ILE A 161 -4.95 -12.52 6.67
CA ILE A 161 -5.34 -13.93 6.73
C ILE A 161 -4.18 -14.80 6.23
N ASP A 162 -3.81 -15.81 7.02
CA ASP A 162 -2.96 -16.94 6.62
C ASP A 162 -1.63 -16.51 5.96
N SER A 163 -0.89 -15.60 6.60
CA SER A 163 0.43 -15.15 6.14
C SER A 163 1.49 -15.35 7.24
N PRO A 164 2.75 -15.65 6.87
CA PRO A 164 3.81 -15.91 7.87
C PRO A 164 4.12 -14.66 8.69
N VAL A 165 4.02 -13.49 8.06
CA VAL A 165 4.14 -12.16 8.66
C VAL A 165 2.95 -11.31 8.19
N ALA A 166 2.53 -10.30 8.95
CA ALA A 166 1.62 -9.28 8.42
C ALA A 166 2.37 -8.02 7.96
N ILE A 167 3.18 -7.44 8.86
CA ILE A 167 3.86 -6.17 8.62
C ILE A 167 5.36 -6.34 8.83
N HIS A 168 6.16 -6.04 7.81
CA HIS A 168 7.59 -5.80 7.94
C HIS A 168 7.85 -4.30 8.01
N ILE A 169 8.65 -3.88 8.97
CA ILE A 169 9.17 -2.52 9.08
C ILE A 169 10.66 -2.55 9.38
N ASP A 170 11.42 -1.68 8.72
CA ASP A 170 12.85 -1.52 8.96
C ASP A 170 13.27 -0.05 9.05
N ALA A 171 14.41 0.21 9.67
CA ALA A 171 15.09 1.49 9.70
C ALA A 171 16.23 1.53 8.67
N ARG A 172 15.96 1.15 7.41
CA ARG A 172 17.02 1.09 6.37
C ARG A 172 17.78 2.40 6.19
N MET A 173 17.16 3.54 6.49
CA MET A 173 17.78 4.86 6.41
C MET A 173 18.86 5.09 7.49
N GLN A 174 18.89 4.30 8.56
CA GLN A 174 20.00 4.26 9.53
C GLN A 174 21.15 3.36 9.06
N GLY A 175 20.89 2.47 8.11
CA GLY A 175 21.84 1.52 7.57
C GLY A 175 22.20 1.82 6.12
N TRP A 176 21.92 0.85 5.24
CA TRP A 176 22.33 0.92 3.84
C TRP A 176 21.67 2.07 3.06
N GLY A 177 20.47 2.52 3.46
CA GLY A 177 19.72 3.60 2.82
C GLY A 177 20.18 5.00 3.21
N LYS A 178 21.15 5.14 4.13
CA LYS A 178 21.62 6.43 4.65
C LYS A 178 22.02 7.41 3.54
N PHE A 179 22.63 6.93 2.47
CA PHE A 179 23.07 7.77 1.35
C PHE A 179 21.90 8.51 0.65
N MET A 180 20.65 8.04 0.80
CA MET A 180 19.49 8.67 0.16
C MET A 180 19.03 9.94 0.89
N ILE A 181 19.27 10.02 2.20
CA ILE A 181 18.83 11.12 3.08
C ILE A 181 19.94 12.13 3.38
N GLU A 182 21.13 11.96 2.81
CA GLU A 182 22.20 12.95 2.92
C GLU A 182 21.80 14.28 2.25
N LYS A 183 22.36 15.39 2.72
CA LYS A 183 22.11 16.71 2.13
C LYS A 183 22.51 16.70 0.66
N GLY A 184 21.61 17.12 -0.23
CA GLY A 184 21.80 17.09 -1.68
C GLY A 184 21.63 15.71 -2.33
N ALA A 185 21.32 14.66 -1.57
CA ALA A 185 20.98 13.35 -2.12
C ALA A 185 19.54 13.31 -2.67
N ILE A 186 19.13 12.15 -3.17
CA ILE A 186 17.89 11.99 -3.95
C ILE A 186 16.63 12.44 -3.20
N ILE A 187 16.52 12.18 -1.89
CA ILE A 187 15.35 12.60 -1.11
C ILE A 187 15.32 14.12 -0.96
N ASP A 188 16.45 14.75 -0.66
CA ASP A 188 16.54 16.21 -0.58
C ASP A 188 16.17 16.85 -1.93
N GLN A 189 16.73 16.34 -3.04
CA GLN A 189 16.43 16.83 -4.40
C GLN A 189 14.93 16.74 -4.74
N ARG A 190 14.28 15.62 -4.43
CA ARG A 190 12.85 15.41 -4.70
C ARG A 190 11.97 16.35 -3.87
N LEU A 191 12.29 16.53 -2.59
CA LEU A 191 11.61 17.48 -1.73
C LEU A 191 11.74 18.92 -2.24
N GLN A 192 12.94 19.34 -2.67
CA GLN A 192 13.14 20.68 -3.23
C GLN A 192 12.36 20.89 -4.54
N THR A 193 12.19 19.85 -5.36
CA THR A 193 11.49 19.93 -6.67
C THR A 193 10.05 20.42 -6.53
N VAL A 194 9.40 20.10 -5.41
CA VAL A 194 8.00 20.49 -5.15
C VAL A 194 7.86 21.62 -4.14
N ASN A 195 8.97 22.26 -3.75
CA ASN A 195 9.01 23.35 -2.77
C ASN A 195 8.25 23.00 -1.45
N TYR A 196 8.49 21.80 -0.93
CA TYR A 196 7.68 21.15 0.10
C TYR A 196 7.42 21.94 1.41
N LYS A 197 8.27 22.94 1.75
CA LYS A 197 8.09 23.80 2.93
C LYS A 197 7.06 24.93 2.73
N ASN A 198 6.64 25.18 1.50
CA ASN A 198 5.71 26.26 1.16
C ASN A 198 4.38 25.68 0.64
N PRO A 199 3.30 26.49 0.65
CA PRO A 199 2.06 26.10 -0.01
C PRO A 199 2.29 25.77 -1.50
N PRO A 200 1.59 24.76 -2.05
CA PRO A 200 0.48 24.05 -1.41
C PRO A 200 0.90 22.91 -0.47
N TYR A 201 2.15 22.41 -0.55
CA TYR A 201 2.60 21.24 0.20
C TYR A 201 2.58 21.42 1.71
N SER A 202 3.05 22.56 2.23
CA SER A 202 3.06 22.75 3.69
C SER A 202 1.67 22.91 4.32
N THR A 203 0.67 23.25 3.51
CA THR A 203 -0.73 23.28 3.93
C THR A 203 -1.39 21.91 3.80
N ALA A 204 -1.17 21.22 2.68
CA ALA A 204 -1.75 19.90 2.42
C ALA A 204 -1.13 18.79 3.28
N TYR A 205 0.18 18.85 3.50
CA TYR A 205 0.96 17.83 4.22
C TYR A 205 1.87 18.48 5.29
N PRO A 206 1.31 18.97 6.41
CA PRO A 206 2.09 19.70 7.41
C PRO A 206 3.28 18.91 7.99
N LEU A 207 3.14 17.60 8.17
CA LEU A 207 4.23 16.74 8.66
C LEU A 207 5.39 16.63 7.66
N LEU A 208 5.13 16.75 6.35
CA LEU A 208 6.17 16.78 5.32
C LEU A 208 6.97 18.08 5.39
N ALA A 209 6.34 19.23 5.64
CA ALA A 209 7.05 20.50 5.76
C ALA A 209 8.12 20.46 6.88
N ALA A 210 7.85 19.68 7.92
CA ALA A 210 8.75 19.43 9.06
C ALA A 210 9.65 18.20 8.88
N TYR A 211 9.78 17.64 7.67
CA TYR A 211 10.50 16.38 7.42
C TYR A 211 11.92 16.39 8.01
N TRP A 212 12.71 17.42 7.72
CA TRP A 212 14.09 17.55 8.22
C TRP A 212 14.22 18.11 9.64
N ASP A 213 13.12 18.42 10.33
CA ASP A 213 13.20 19.03 11.68
C ASP A 213 13.52 17.99 12.77
N ASN A 214 13.58 16.71 12.40
CA ASN A 214 13.82 15.58 13.28
C ASN A 214 14.71 14.55 12.57
N ASP A 215 15.12 13.50 13.28
CA ASP A 215 15.83 12.37 12.66
C ASP A 215 14.95 11.65 11.63
N THR A 216 15.24 11.85 10.34
CA THR A 216 14.57 11.22 9.19
C THR A 216 15.06 9.80 8.93
N SER A 217 16.17 9.39 9.56
CA SER A 217 16.65 8.03 9.46
C SER A 217 15.82 7.06 10.30
N TYR A 218 15.20 7.56 11.38
CA TYR A 218 14.40 6.78 12.32
C TYR A 218 12.91 6.72 11.88
N PRO A 219 12.36 5.53 11.57
CA PRO A 219 10.95 5.39 11.21
C PRO A 219 10.05 5.83 12.36
N LYS A 220 8.97 6.57 12.06
CA LYS A 220 8.11 7.18 13.08
C LYS A 220 6.74 7.55 12.55
N GLY A 221 5.76 7.69 13.44
CA GLY A 221 4.39 8.07 13.12
C GLY A 221 3.64 7.05 12.25
N ASN A 222 4.21 5.86 12.04
CA ASN A 222 3.51 4.80 11.33
C ASN A 222 2.51 4.16 12.30
N VAL A 223 1.23 4.19 11.94
CA VAL A 223 0.14 3.77 12.82
C VAL A 223 -0.51 2.50 12.27
N ILE A 224 -0.63 1.48 13.11
CA ILE A 224 -1.33 0.24 12.82
C ILE A 224 -2.50 0.14 13.79
N GLU A 225 -3.71 0.45 13.33
CA GLU A 225 -4.89 0.58 14.18
C GLU A 225 -6.06 -0.28 13.72
N GLY A 226 -6.74 -0.98 14.63
CA GLY A 226 -8.05 -1.56 14.29
C GLY A 226 -7.99 -2.69 13.26
N ASN A 227 -6.84 -3.32 13.04
CA ASN A 227 -6.67 -4.38 12.05
C ASN A 227 -6.94 -5.76 12.67
N LEU A 228 -7.47 -6.67 11.86
CA LEU A 228 -7.62 -8.09 12.21
C LEU A 228 -6.41 -8.87 11.67
N PHE A 229 -5.74 -9.63 12.53
CA PHE A 229 -4.68 -10.56 12.18
C PHE A 229 -5.15 -12.00 12.46
N TYR A 230 -5.77 -12.64 11.47
CA TYR A 230 -6.29 -14.00 11.56
C TYR A 230 -5.26 -15.01 11.04
N LYS A 231 -4.83 -15.93 11.92
CA LYS A 231 -3.83 -16.97 11.60
C LYS A 231 -2.51 -16.39 11.02
N ILE A 232 -2.07 -15.29 11.59
CA ILE A 232 -0.78 -14.68 11.25
C ILE A 232 0.30 -15.26 12.16
N GLY A 233 1.42 -15.70 11.56
CA GLY A 233 2.56 -16.26 12.31
C GLY A 233 3.22 -15.21 13.21
N ASN A 234 3.67 -14.10 12.61
CA ASN A 234 4.20 -12.95 13.33
C ASN A 234 3.56 -11.65 12.83
N VAL A 235 2.89 -10.90 13.72
CA VAL A 235 2.21 -9.66 13.31
C VAL A 235 3.22 -8.61 12.82
N VAL A 236 4.32 -8.41 13.55
CA VAL A 236 5.35 -7.41 13.21
C VAL A 236 6.72 -8.06 13.11
N ARG A 237 7.33 -7.97 11.93
CA ARG A 237 8.75 -8.25 11.72
C ARG A 237 9.51 -6.92 11.64
N GLY A 238 10.27 -6.61 12.68
CA GLY A 238 10.91 -5.30 12.87
C GLY A 238 10.90 -4.94 14.34
N GLN A 239 11.23 -3.68 14.66
CA GLN A 239 11.10 -3.19 16.03
C GLN A 239 9.76 -2.49 16.20
N SER A 240 9.01 -2.85 17.24
CA SER A 240 7.67 -2.30 17.49
C SER A 240 7.69 -0.82 17.88
N GLU A 241 8.81 -0.29 18.35
CA GLU A 241 8.97 1.14 18.65
C GLU A 241 8.85 2.06 17.42
N TRP A 242 9.02 1.50 16.22
CA TRP A 242 8.84 2.21 14.95
C TRP A 242 7.37 2.33 14.52
N LEU A 243 6.46 1.75 15.30
CA LEU A 243 5.03 1.67 15.03
C LEU A 243 4.22 2.07 16.26
N GLU A 244 3.06 2.66 16.03
CA GLU A 244 2.01 2.78 17.03
C GLU A 244 0.98 1.68 16.79
N LEU A 245 0.85 0.74 17.72
CA LEU A 245 -0.06 -0.41 17.58
C LEU A 245 -1.16 -0.34 18.63
N TYR A 246 -2.41 -0.15 18.20
CA TYR A 246 -3.55 -0.13 19.12
C TYR A 246 -4.83 -0.59 18.44
N ASN A 247 -5.83 -1.02 19.24
CA ASN A 247 -7.12 -1.51 18.77
C ASN A 247 -7.05 -2.70 17.76
N ASN A 248 -5.90 -3.34 17.59
CA ASN A 248 -5.78 -4.51 16.70
C ASN A 248 -6.18 -5.80 17.41
N TRP A 249 -6.64 -6.79 16.66
CA TRP A 249 -6.95 -8.12 17.18
C TRP A 249 -6.22 -9.22 16.43
N ALA A 250 -5.33 -9.94 17.12
CA ALA A 250 -4.69 -11.15 16.61
C ALA A 250 -5.38 -12.40 17.17
N THR A 251 -5.72 -13.35 16.30
CA THR A 251 -6.46 -14.57 16.69
C THR A 251 -6.18 -15.74 15.74
N GLY A 252 -6.14 -16.96 16.30
CA GLY A 252 -6.20 -18.21 15.53
C GLY A 252 -7.62 -18.77 15.38
N SER A 253 -8.58 -18.26 16.16
CA SER A 253 -10.00 -18.67 16.12
C SER A 253 -10.79 -17.83 15.12
N ASP A 254 -11.83 -18.43 14.52
CA ASP A 254 -12.70 -17.76 13.55
C ASP A 254 -13.24 -16.42 14.12
N PRO A 255 -12.96 -15.28 13.47
CA PRO A 255 -13.45 -13.96 13.87
C PRO A 255 -14.96 -13.75 13.63
N GLY A 256 -15.63 -14.72 13.02
CA GLY A 256 -17.06 -14.70 12.71
C GLY A 256 -17.34 -14.52 11.22
N PHE A 257 -16.51 -15.10 10.34
CA PHE A 257 -16.76 -15.08 8.90
C PHE A 257 -18.13 -15.70 8.56
N VAL A 258 -18.78 -15.19 7.53
CA VAL A 258 -19.94 -15.88 6.92
C VAL A 258 -19.48 -17.20 6.29
N ASP A 259 -18.35 -17.18 5.60
CA ASP A 259 -17.67 -18.33 5.01
C ASP A 259 -16.15 -18.15 5.13
N ALA A 260 -15.49 -18.98 5.93
CA ALA A 260 -14.06 -18.85 6.15
C ALA A 260 -13.20 -19.20 4.91
N ALA A 261 -13.78 -19.87 3.90
CA ALA A 261 -13.10 -20.15 2.64
C ALA A 261 -13.23 -19.01 1.63
N ASP A 262 -14.15 -18.07 1.85
CA ASP A 262 -14.42 -16.94 0.97
C ASP A 262 -14.57 -15.64 1.79
N PRO A 263 -13.45 -14.96 2.10
CA PRO A 263 -13.46 -13.72 2.87
C PRO A 263 -14.32 -12.60 2.27
N LEU A 264 -14.63 -12.65 0.97
CA LEU A 264 -15.50 -11.67 0.31
C LEU A 264 -16.97 -11.83 0.71
N LYS A 265 -17.37 -12.92 1.38
CA LYS A 265 -18.70 -13.00 2.02
C LYS A 265 -18.78 -12.21 3.33
N GLY A 266 -17.67 -11.66 3.81
CA GLY A 266 -17.61 -10.81 4.98
C GLY A 266 -17.90 -11.57 6.28
N PHE A 267 -18.49 -10.85 7.25
CA PHE A 267 -18.72 -11.33 8.61
C PHE A 267 -20.21 -11.36 8.95
N LYS A 268 -20.59 -12.29 9.84
CA LYS A 268 -21.93 -12.34 10.43
C LYS A 268 -22.22 -11.06 11.22
N ASP A 269 -23.48 -10.71 11.40
CA ASP A 269 -23.84 -9.46 12.06
C ASP A 269 -23.39 -9.36 13.51
N ASP A 270 -23.31 -10.50 14.20
CA ASP A 270 -22.89 -10.68 15.58
C ASP A 270 -21.42 -11.14 15.70
N ALA A 271 -20.65 -11.09 14.61
CA ALA A 271 -19.27 -11.58 14.57
C ALA A 271 -18.38 -10.96 15.64
N LEU A 272 -17.44 -11.77 16.16
CA LEU A 272 -16.51 -11.36 17.21
C LEU A 272 -15.63 -10.17 16.82
N ILE A 273 -15.36 -9.98 15.52
CA ILE A 273 -14.57 -8.83 15.04
C ILE A 273 -15.17 -7.49 15.49
N TYR A 274 -16.51 -7.34 15.43
CA TYR A 274 -17.19 -6.11 15.83
C TYR A 274 -17.20 -5.88 17.34
N GLN A 275 -16.92 -6.93 18.12
CA GLN A 275 -16.81 -6.87 19.58
C GLN A 275 -15.36 -6.63 20.03
N ARG A 276 -14.39 -7.15 19.28
CA ARG A 276 -12.97 -7.16 19.64
C ARG A 276 -12.21 -5.95 19.12
N ILE A 277 -12.62 -5.42 17.97
CA ILE A 277 -12.04 -4.22 17.40
C ILE A 277 -13.09 -3.12 17.50
N ASN A 278 -12.84 -2.14 18.37
CA ASN A 278 -13.77 -1.05 18.58
C ASN A 278 -13.92 -0.23 17.30
N GLY A 279 -15.16 -0.01 16.86
CA GLY A 279 -15.45 0.80 15.66
C GLY A 279 -15.14 0.11 14.32
N PHE A 280 -14.93 -1.21 14.29
CA PHE A 280 -14.66 -1.91 13.02
C PHE A 280 -15.83 -1.71 12.03
N PRO A 281 -15.59 -1.15 10.83
CA PRO A 281 -16.67 -0.80 9.90
C PRO A 281 -17.23 -2.03 9.17
N ARG A 282 -18.42 -1.87 8.59
CA ARG A 282 -18.90 -2.79 7.54
C ARG A 282 -18.16 -2.45 6.26
N LEU A 283 -17.30 -3.37 5.79
CA LEU A 283 -16.54 -3.21 4.55
C LEU A 283 -17.41 -3.56 3.33
N PRO A 284 -17.20 -2.93 2.16
CA PRO A 284 -17.98 -3.15 0.96
C PRO A 284 -17.50 -4.40 0.19
N PHE A 285 -17.51 -5.57 0.82
CA PHE A 285 -16.93 -6.79 0.27
C PHE A 285 -17.50 -7.16 -1.12
N GLU A 286 -18.81 -6.96 -1.30
CA GLU A 286 -19.54 -7.27 -2.52
C GLU A 286 -19.19 -6.36 -3.71
N LYS A 287 -18.44 -5.28 -3.48
CA LYS A 287 -18.04 -4.32 -4.51
C LYS A 287 -16.60 -4.50 -4.99
N ILE A 288 -15.86 -5.43 -4.39
CA ILE A 288 -14.45 -5.69 -4.73
C ILE A 288 -14.38 -6.51 -6.02
N GLY A 289 -13.49 -6.10 -6.93
CA GLY A 289 -13.32 -6.69 -8.25
C GLY A 289 -14.11 -5.95 -9.34
N CYS A 290 -13.97 -6.41 -10.58
CA CYS A 290 -14.68 -5.85 -11.72
C CYS A 290 -16.09 -6.46 -11.89
N ASP A 291 -17.01 -5.68 -12.45
CA ASP A 291 -18.39 -6.05 -12.73
C ASP A 291 -18.56 -6.74 -14.10
N LEU A 292 -17.46 -7.08 -14.78
CA LEU A 292 -17.49 -7.67 -16.12
C LEU A 292 -17.97 -9.14 -16.06
N SER A 293 -18.62 -9.64 -17.10
CA SER A 293 -18.96 -11.08 -17.18
C SER A 293 -17.71 -11.93 -17.31
N LYS A 294 -17.64 -13.06 -16.60
CA LYS A 294 -16.54 -14.05 -16.76
C LYS A 294 -16.51 -14.63 -18.17
#